data_AF-A0A5K7XAS2-F1
#
_entry.id   AF-A0A5K7XAS2-F1
#
_cell.length_a   1.000
_cell.length_b   1.000
_cell.length_c   1.000
_cell.angle_alpha   90.00
_cell.angle_beta   90.00
_cell.angle_gamma   90.00
#
_symmetry.space_group_name_H-M   'P 1'
#
loop_
_entity.id
_entity.type
_entity.pdbx_description
1 polymer ?
#
loop_
_entity_poly.entity_id
_entity_poly.type
_entity_poly.pdbx_seq_one_letter_code
_entity_poly.pdbx_strand_id
1 'polypeptide(L)' 'MPIYDQLPNVFAWEQAGQWYFVQDRTAAPPEAVEARCFNDGTANVLSINRGTSGVFVRDAMPWNGRARGQ' A
#
# COMPACT_ATOMS: atom_id res chain seq x y z
N MET A 1 -16.43 13.65 -8.26
CA MET A 1 -16.66 12.27 -7.78
C MET A 1 -15.29 11.68 -7.48
N PRO A 2 -15.07 11.05 -6.31
CA PRO A 2 -13.82 10.34 -6.05
C PRO A 2 -13.58 9.30 -7.16
N ILE A 3 -12.37 9.25 -7.70
CA ILE A 3 -11.97 8.27 -8.72
C ILE A 3 -11.42 7.06 -7.98
N TYR A 4 -12.26 6.04 -7.80
CA TYR A 4 -11.83 4.79 -7.18
C TYR A 4 -11.07 3.92 -8.17
N ASP A 5 -9.82 4.27 -8.44
CA ASP A 5 -8.91 3.40 -9.19
C ASP A 5 -8.45 2.26 -8.27
N GLN A 6 -9.04 1.08 -8.44
CA GLN A 6 -8.57 -0.14 -7.76
C GLN A 6 -7.31 -0.64 -8.48
N LEU A 7 -6.16 -0.45 -7.86
CA LEU A 7 -4.90 -0.92 -8.40
C LEU A 7 -4.72 -2.43 -8.08
N PRO A 8 -4.59 -3.31 -9.08
CA PRO A 8 -4.25 -4.71 -8.85
C PRO A 8 -2.80 -4.85 -8.36
N ASN A 9 -2.49 -5.95 -7.66
CA ASN A 9 -1.12 -6.29 -7.22
C ASN A 9 -0.44 -5.25 -6.33
N VAL A 10 -1.20 -4.60 -5.43
CA VAL A 10 -0.61 -3.69 -4.43
C VAL A 10 -0.13 -4.51 -3.23
N PHE A 11 1.11 -4.26 -2.82
CA PHE A 11 1.72 -4.83 -1.62
C PHE A 11 2.05 -3.72 -0.64
N ALA A 12 1.67 -3.90 0.62
CA ALA A 12 1.82 -2.89 1.66
C ALA A 12 2.53 -3.44 2.89
N TRP A 13 3.32 -2.59 3.54
CA TRP A 13 3.99 -2.91 4.80
C TRP A 13 4.14 -1.65 5.65
N GLU A 14 4.33 -1.84 6.95
CA GLU A 14 4.65 -0.78 7.89
C GLU A 14 6.15 -0.78 8.16
N GLN A 15 6.77 0.39 8.10
CA GLN A 15 8.16 0.58 8.48
C GLN A 15 8.25 1.84 9.36
N ALA A 16 8.71 1.67 10.60
CA ALA A 16 8.88 2.76 11.58
C ALA A 16 7.61 3.63 11.79
N GLY A 17 6.42 3.01 11.83
CA GLY A 17 5.14 3.72 12.02
C GLY A 17 4.55 4.34 10.75
N GLN A 18 5.27 4.28 9.61
CA GLN A 18 4.78 4.74 8.32
C GLN A 18 4.41 3.55 7.44
N TRP A 19 3.23 3.61 6.82
CA TRP A 19 2.82 2.62 5.84
C TRP A 19 3.32 2.98 4.45
N TYR A 20 3.83 1.98 3.75
CA TYR A 20 4.27 2.07 2.36
C TYR A 20 3.51 1.08 1.50
N PHE A 21 3.38 1.39 0.21
CA PHE A 21 2.82 0.45 -0.76
C PHE A 21 3.54 0.50 -2.10
N VAL A 22 3.50 -0.61 -2.84
CA VAL A 22 4.04 -0.71 -4.20
C VAL A 22 3.13 -1.59 -5.07
N GLN A 23 3.06 -1.30 -6.36
CA GLN A 23 2.28 -2.07 -7.34
C GLN A 23 3.10 -3.19 -8.01
N ASP A 24 4.06 -3.75 -7.28
CA ASP A 24 4.98 -4.78 -7.80
C ASP A 24 5.52 -5.63 -6.63
N ARG A 25 5.21 -6.94 -6.63
CA ARG A 25 5.68 -7.86 -5.59
C ARG A 25 7.20 -7.91 -5.50
N THR A 26 7.90 -7.76 -6.63
CA THR A 26 9.36 -7.88 -6.69
C THR A 26 10.07 -6.72 -6.01
N ALA A 27 9.42 -5.56 -5.94
CA ALA A 27 9.89 -4.36 -5.24
C ALA A 27 9.44 -4.29 -3.77
N ALA A 28 8.55 -5.20 -3.35
CA ALA A 28 8.04 -5.26 -2.00
C ALA A 28 8.94 -6.13 -1.10
N PRO A 29 9.12 -5.76 0.18
CA PRO A 29 9.83 -6.62 1.12
C PRO A 29 9.04 -7.92 1.39
N PRO A 30 9.70 -8.99 1.87
CA PRO A 30 9.06 -10.29 2.11
C PRO A 30 7.82 -10.21 2.99
N GLU A 31 7.85 -9.36 4.02
CA GLU A 31 6.77 -9.11 4.98
C GLU A 31 5.59 -8.30 4.45
N ALA A 32 5.70 -7.73 3.24
CA ALA A 32 4.60 -7.00 2.64
C ALA A 32 3.41 -7.92 2.36
N VAL A 33 2.22 -7.39 2.61
CA VAL A 33 0.94 -8.08 2.46
C VAL A 33 0.16 -7.50 1.29
N GLU A 34 -0.67 -8.33 0.66
CA GLU A 34 -1.56 -7.87 -0.40
C GLU A 34 -2.56 -6.85 0.14
N ALA A 35 -2.74 -5.77 -0.61
CA ALA A 35 -3.66 -4.70 -0.32
C ALA A 35 -4.42 -4.31 -1.58
N ARG A 36 -5.51 -3.58 -1.39
CA ARG A 36 -6.16 -2.80 -2.46
C ARG A 36 -5.88 -1.34 -2.18
N CYS A 37 -5.45 -0.60 -3.18
CA CYS A 37 -5.30 0.85 -3.07
C CYS A 37 -6.49 1.53 -3.75
N PHE A 38 -7.02 2.56 -3.11
CA PHE A 38 -8.07 3.43 -3.63
C PHE A 38 -7.62 4.88 -3.48
N ASN A 39 -7.95 5.74 -4.43
CA ASN A 39 -7.73 7.17 -4.30
C ASN A 39 -9.09 7.85 -4.09
N ASP A 40 -9.28 8.60 -3.01
CA ASP A 40 -10.54 9.33 -2.75
C ASP A 40 -10.54 10.76 -3.32
N GLY A 41 -9.49 11.13 -4.08
CA GLY A 41 -9.22 12.49 -4.54
C GLY A 41 -8.41 13.34 -3.55
N THR A 42 -8.23 12.88 -2.31
CA THR A 42 -7.47 13.57 -1.26
C THR A 42 -6.24 12.77 -0.83
N ALA A 43 -6.37 11.44 -0.69
CA ALA A 43 -5.29 10.56 -0.28
C ALA A 43 -5.43 9.15 -0.89
N ASN A 44 -4.34 8.37 -0.80
CA ASN A 44 -4.34 6.96 -1.15
C ASN A 44 -4.72 6.12 0.08
N VAL A 45 -5.87 5.47 0.01
CA VAL A 45 -6.39 4.59 1.04
C VAL A 45 -6.05 3.14 0.69
N LEU A 46 -5.31 2.46 1.55
CA LEU A 46 -5.10 1.02 1.47
C LEU A 46 -6.18 0.28 2.24
N SER A 47 -6.68 -0.80 1.66
CA SER A 47 -7.46 -1.83 2.35
C SER A 47 -6.63 -3.10 2.40
N ILE A 48 -6.24 -3.49 3.60
CA ILE A 48 -5.39 -4.65 3.86
C ILE A 48 -6.24 -5.73 4.50
N ASN A 49 -6.46 -6.83 3.78
CA ASN A 49 -7.31 -7.92 4.27
C ASN A 49 -6.47 -9.02 4.92
N ARG A 50 -6.10 -8.84 6.20
CA ARG A 50 -5.48 -9.90 7.01
C ARG A 50 -6.56 -10.84 7.56
N GLY A 51 -6.92 -11.85 6.79
CA GLY A 51 -7.67 -13.02 7.26
C GLY A 51 -9.17 -12.81 7.49
N THR A 52 -9.62 -11.79 8.22
CA THR A 52 -11.07 -11.63 8.53
C THR A 52 -11.52 -10.23 8.96
N SER A 53 -10.61 -9.27 9.21
CA SER A 53 -10.99 -8.00 9.85
C SER A 53 -10.44 -6.73 9.21
N GLY A 54 -10.02 -6.78 7.94
CA GLY A 54 -9.71 -5.64 7.05
C GLY A 54 -9.27 -4.31 7.71
N VAL A 55 -8.00 -3.93 7.58
CA VAL A 55 -7.50 -2.63 8.03
C VAL A 55 -7.56 -1.61 6.90
N PHE A 56 -8.01 -0.38 7.19
CA PHE A 56 -7.91 0.75 6.26
C PHE A 56 -6.81 1.73 6.70
N VAL A 57 -5.91 2.09 5.78
CA VAL A 57 -4.80 3.03 6.02
C VAL A 57 -4.89 4.19 5.04
N ARG A 58 -5.07 5.42 5.53
CA ARG A 58 -5.39 6.60 4.68
C ARG A 58 -4.18 7.35 4.13
N ASP A 59 -3.03 7.24 4.78
CA ASP A 59 -1.83 8.05 4.47
C ASP A 59 -0.64 7.16 4.15
N ALA A 60 -0.89 6.06 3.44
CA ALA A 60 0.19 5.21 2.97
C ALA A 60 0.96 5.91 1.84
N MET A 61 2.29 5.80 1.87
CA MET A 61 3.15 6.44 0.89
C MET A 61 3.54 5.47 -0.23
N PRO A 62 3.53 5.90 -1.50
CA PRO A 62 4.05 5.08 -2.58
C PRO A 62 5.55 4.85 -2.38
N TRP A 63 5.96 3.58 -2.45
CA TRP A 63 7.35 3.19 -2.38
C TRP A 63 8.03 3.38 -3.73
N ASN A 64 8.88 4.40 -3.84
CA ASN A 64 9.60 4.70 -5.08
C ASN A 64 10.92 3.91 -5.23
N GLY A 65 11.06 2.77 -4.55
CA GLY A 65 12.27 1.93 -4.62
C GLY A 65 13.52 2.53 -3.97
N ARG A 66 13.43 3.71 -3.32
CA ARG A 66 14.58 4.46 -2.78
C ARG A 66 15.02 4.05 -1.37
N ALA A 67 14.88 2.78 -1.00
CA ALA A 67 15.73 2.21 0.05
C ALA A 67 16.58 1.06 -0.49
N ARG A 68 17.41 1.38 -1.49
CA ARG A 68 18.75 0.79 -1.57
C ARG A 68 19.74 1.89 -1.95
N GLY A 69 20.20 2.61 -0.94
CA GLY A 69 21.58 3.02 -0.92
C GLY A 69 22.40 1.80 -0.49
N GLN A 70 22.96 1.09 -1.48
CA GLN A 70 24.21 0.33 -1.44
C GLN A 70 24.44 -0.30 -2.81
#